data_AF-A0A0P0XDS9-F1
#
_entry.id   AF-A0A0P0XDS9-F1
#
_cell.length_a   1.000
_cell.length_b   1.000
_cell.length_c   1.000
_cell.angle_alpha   90.00
_cell.angle_beta   90.00
_cell.angle_gamma   90.00
#
_symmetry.space_group_name_H-M   'P 1'
#
loop_
_entity.id
_entity.type
_entity.pdbx_description
1 polymer ?
#
loop_
_entity_poly.entity_id
_entity_poly.type
_entity_poly.pdbx_seq_one_letter_code
_entity_poly.pdbx_strand_id
1 'polypeptide(L)'
;MSLEVRHPARPGCMLTLHGDADAMAFQCTGCMETGKGPRYTSGDHVLHTYCALATPTLQHPLVEGIMELRLVAPTGGDAVRCDACYDAVRGFHYHSSTSGVDLHPGCAKMPRSITLRGGTIFDLRTEVSHRCTSCKAMEGFYRPWFYRSENNPDQRMYLHVKCIKEIQDAGDDDEVRMMVRLQERAGRNVRLERRVCKTLVIMVRIVFRLLIGDPTPILTEGVNAIVSMAMQ
;
A
#
# COMPACT_ATOMS: atom_id res chain seq x y z
N MET A 1 3.46 -17.82 30.46
CA MET A 1 2.36 -18.72 30.06
C MET A 1 2.41 -18.86 28.55
N SER A 2 2.67 -20.05 28.03
CA SER A 2 2.61 -20.35 26.60
C SER A 2 1.14 -20.45 26.18
N LEU A 3 0.75 -19.77 25.10
CA LEU A 3 -0.58 -19.89 24.52
C LEU A 3 -0.56 -21.02 23.48
N GLU A 4 -1.32 -22.08 23.70
CA GLU A 4 -1.48 -23.19 22.77
C GLU A 4 -2.77 -23.04 21.98
N VAL A 5 -2.69 -23.16 20.64
CA VAL A 5 -3.83 -23.00 19.74
C VAL A 5 -3.79 -24.10 18.69
N ARG A 6 -4.96 -24.62 18.29
CA ARG A 6 -5.07 -25.54 17.14
C ARG A 6 -5.15 -24.73 15.85
N HIS A 7 -4.36 -25.08 14.84
CA HIS A 7 -4.47 -24.42 13.53
C HIS A 7 -5.87 -24.62 12.94
N PRO A 8 -6.66 -23.56 12.67
CA PRO A 8 -8.05 -23.69 12.27
C PRO A 8 -8.26 -24.51 10.99
N ALA A 9 -7.33 -24.41 10.04
CA ALA A 9 -7.36 -25.19 8.79
C ALA A 9 -6.52 -26.49 8.79
N ARG A 10 -5.90 -26.87 9.91
CA ARG A 10 -5.15 -28.14 10.05
C ARG A 10 -5.49 -28.81 11.40
N PRO A 11 -6.63 -29.51 11.48
CA PRO A 11 -7.03 -30.22 12.69
C PRO A 11 -5.95 -31.22 13.11
N GLY A 12 -5.36 -31.02 14.30
CA GLY A 12 -4.27 -31.85 14.83
C GLY A 12 -2.92 -31.14 14.91
N CYS A 13 -2.75 -30.00 14.23
CA CYS A 13 -1.56 -29.17 14.39
C CYS A 13 -1.72 -28.27 15.63
N MET A 14 -1.04 -28.63 16.72
CA MET A 14 -1.01 -27.84 17.95
C MET A 14 0.15 -26.86 17.90
N LEU A 15 -0.17 -25.57 17.96
CA LEU A 15 0.76 -24.47 17.80
C LEU A 15 1.03 -23.82 19.15
N THR A 16 2.29 -23.52 19.42
CA THR A 16 2.72 -22.82 20.63
C THR A 16 3.17 -21.40 20.26
N LEU A 17 2.60 -20.40 20.94
CA LEU A 17 3.03 -19.02 20.79
C LEU A 17 4.36 -18.80 21.51
N HIS A 18 5.35 -18.32 20.77
CA HIS A 18 6.58 -17.76 21.30
C HIS A 18 6.52 -16.24 21.17
N GLY A 19 6.54 -15.53 22.31
CA GLY A 19 6.72 -14.07 22.34
C GLY A 19 8.11 -13.68 21.84
N ASP A 20 8.34 -12.39 21.55
CA ASP A 20 9.52 -11.76 20.93
C ASP A 20 10.87 -12.44 21.22
N ALA A 21 11.08 -13.62 20.62
CA ALA A 21 12.31 -14.38 20.70
C ALA A 21 13.26 -13.73 19.72
N ASP A 22 13.80 -12.61 20.21
CA ASP A 22 14.62 -11.63 19.52
C ASP A 22 13.95 -10.99 18.31
N ALA A 23 14.27 -9.73 18.03
CA ALA A 23 13.82 -8.98 16.84
C ALA A 23 14.28 -9.60 15.49
N MET A 24 14.72 -10.86 15.50
CA MET A 24 15.24 -11.58 14.36
C MET A 24 14.12 -12.03 13.43
N ALA A 25 14.32 -11.67 12.16
CA ALA A 25 13.47 -12.13 11.08
C ALA A 25 13.47 -13.67 11.00
N PHE A 26 12.33 -14.23 10.63
CA PHE A 26 12.18 -15.65 10.35
C PHE A 26 11.44 -15.86 9.03
N GLN A 27 11.57 -17.04 8.44
CA GLN A 27 10.77 -17.41 7.29
C GLN A 27 9.55 -18.18 7.74
N CYS A 28 8.36 -17.70 7.37
CA CYS A 28 7.13 -18.42 7.66
C CYS A 28 7.00 -19.63 6.73
N THR A 29 6.93 -20.83 7.31
CA THR A 29 6.76 -22.10 6.58
C THR A 29 5.38 -22.27 5.92
N GLY A 30 4.41 -21.39 6.26
CA GLY A 30 3.06 -21.39 5.70
C GLY A 30 2.97 -20.57 4.42
N CYS A 31 3.06 -19.24 4.52
CA CYS A 31 2.95 -18.34 3.35
C CYS A 31 4.28 -18.09 2.62
N MET A 32 5.41 -18.53 3.19
CA MET A 32 6.77 -18.32 2.67
C MET A 32 7.22 -16.85 2.63
N GLU A 33 6.50 -15.94 3.29
CA GLU A 33 6.95 -14.56 3.52
C GLU A 33 7.84 -14.48 4.77
N THR A 34 8.73 -13.48 4.79
CA THR A 34 9.51 -13.13 5.98
C THR A 34 8.59 -12.60 7.08
N GLY A 35 8.85 -12.97 8.33
CA GLY A 35 8.17 -12.50 9.52
C GLY A 35 9.10 -11.87 10.52
N LYS A 36 8.55 -11.02 11.37
CA LYS A 36 9.18 -10.46 12.56
C LYS A 36 8.22 -10.53 13.73
N GLY A 37 8.76 -10.51 14.95
CA GLY A 37 7.98 -10.49 16.17
C GLY A 37 7.41 -11.86 16.57
N PRO A 38 6.21 -11.89 17.19
CA PRO A 38 5.58 -13.11 17.69
C PRO A 38 5.37 -14.15 16.59
N ARG A 39 5.65 -15.41 16.93
CA ARG A 39 5.52 -16.54 16.00
C ARG A 39 4.92 -17.74 16.69
N TYR A 40 4.20 -18.54 15.92
CA TYR A 40 3.69 -19.83 16.36
C TYR A 40 4.57 -20.95 15.81
N THR A 41 4.85 -21.95 16.63
CA THR A 41 5.64 -23.11 16.22
C THR A 41 4.88 -24.42 16.45
N SER A 42 5.14 -25.42 15.62
CA SER A 42 4.66 -26.80 15.80
C SER A 42 5.56 -27.75 15.02
N GLY A 43 6.40 -28.52 15.71
CA GLY A 43 7.47 -29.27 15.06
C GLY A 43 8.37 -28.33 14.24
N ASP A 44 8.54 -28.64 12.95
CA ASP A 44 9.35 -27.83 12.02
C ASP A 44 8.59 -26.62 11.44
N HIS A 45 7.32 -26.44 11.80
CA HIS A 45 6.55 -25.30 11.33
C HIS A 45 6.85 -24.07 12.17
N VAL A 46 7.17 -22.97 11.49
CA VAL A 46 7.21 -21.62 12.05
C VAL A 46 6.23 -20.77 11.25
N LEU A 47 5.26 -20.14 11.92
CA LEU A 47 4.17 -19.40 11.28
C LEU A 47 4.04 -18.00 11.87
N HIS A 48 3.70 -17.02 11.02
CA HIS A 48 3.17 -15.73 11.50
C HIS A 48 1.87 -15.95 12.29
N THR A 49 1.55 -15.03 13.19
CA THR A 49 0.26 -15.01 13.89
C THR A 49 -0.94 -15.09 12.94
N TYR A 50 -0.93 -14.32 11.85
CA TYR A 50 -2.02 -14.35 10.86
C TYR A 50 -2.07 -15.62 10.01
N CYS A 51 -0.96 -16.36 9.88
CA CYS A 51 -0.95 -17.67 9.22
C CYS A 51 -1.45 -18.77 10.18
N ALA A 52 -0.96 -18.76 11.41
CA ALA A 52 -1.33 -19.69 12.48
C ALA A 52 -2.82 -19.65 12.81
N LEU A 53 -3.40 -18.44 12.80
CA LEU A 53 -4.80 -18.18 13.15
C LEU A 53 -5.68 -17.99 11.91
N ALA A 54 -5.19 -18.31 10.70
CA ALA A 54 -5.96 -18.19 9.49
C ALA A 54 -7.17 -19.13 9.52
N THR A 55 -8.37 -18.57 9.37
CA THR A 55 -9.62 -19.33 9.29
C THR A 55 -9.76 -19.97 7.91
N PRO A 56 -10.50 -21.08 7.78
CA PRO A 56 -10.73 -21.71 6.48
C PRO A 56 -11.40 -20.79 5.45
N THR A 57 -12.20 -19.83 5.92
CA THR A 57 -12.88 -18.84 5.09
C THR A 57 -12.69 -17.44 5.64
N LEU A 58 -12.75 -16.44 4.76
CA LEU A 58 -12.63 -15.03 5.10
C LEU A 58 -13.48 -14.18 4.14
N GLN A 59 -14.32 -13.31 4.69
CA GLN A 59 -14.99 -12.26 3.91
C GLN A 59 -14.17 -10.97 4.02
N HIS A 60 -13.61 -10.52 2.90
CA HIS A 60 -12.81 -9.29 2.87
C HIS A 60 -13.65 -8.11 2.35
N PRO A 61 -13.58 -6.91 2.96
CA PRO A 61 -14.44 -5.77 2.59
C PRO A 61 -14.32 -5.28 1.14
N LEU A 62 -13.22 -5.63 0.47
CA LEU A 62 -12.91 -5.22 -0.91
C LEU A 62 -13.00 -6.36 -1.92
N VAL A 63 -13.36 -7.58 -1.48
CA VAL A 63 -13.40 -8.75 -2.36
C VAL A 63 -14.83 -9.24 -2.44
N GLU A 64 -15.31 -9.42 -3.66
CA GLU A 64 -16.59 -10.06 -3.89
C GLU A 64 -16.49 -11.56 -3.63
N GLY A 65 -17.45 -12.09 -2.87
CA GLY A 65 -17.51 -13.49 -2.46
C GLY A 65 -16.78 -13.79 -1.15
N ILE A 66 -16.90 -15.05 -0.72
CA ILE A 66 -16.14 -15.59 0.39
C ILE A 66 -14.81 -16.09 -0.15
N MET A 67 -13.71 -15.72 0.48
CA MET A 67 -12.40 -16.25 0.14
C MET A 67 -12.12 -17.51 0.94
N GLU A 68 -11.52 -18.50 0.29
CA GLU A 68 -11.14 -19.77 0.88
C GLU A 68 -9.62 -19.83 1.10
N LEU A 69 -9.20 -20.32 2.27
CA LEU A 69 -7.79 -20.51 2.57
C LEU A 69 -7.27 -21.76 1.87
N ARG A 70 -6.26 -21.58 1.02
CA ARG A 70 -5.46 -22.63 0.42
C ARG A 70 -4.13 -22.74 1.15
N LEU A 71 -3.71 -23.96 1.45
CA LEU A 71 -2.50 -24.25 2.25
C LEU A 71 -1.26 -24.60 1.41
N VAL A 72 -1.39 -24.50 0.09
CA VAL A 72 -0.33 -24.77 -0.88
C VAL A 72 -0.29 -23.64 -1.89
N ALA A 73 0.85 -23.45 -2.55
CA ALA A 73 0.99 -22.46 -3.61
C ALA A 73 0.02 -22.77 -4.78
N PRO A 74 -0.46 -21.75 -5.51
CA PRO A 74 -1.18 -21.95 -6.75
C PRO A 74 -0.37 -22.79 -7.75
N THR A 75 -1.04 -23.66 -8.49
CA THR A 75 -0.42 -24.47 -9.54
C THR A 75 -0.61 -23.79 -10.89
N GLY A 76 0.44 -23.67 -11.69
CA GLY A 76 0.40 -22.98 -12.98
C GLY A 76 1.77 -22.47 -13.43
N GLY A 77 1.95 -22.26 -14.74
CA GLY A 77 3.21 -21.77 -15.31
C GLY A 77 3.50 -20.30 -14.98
N ASP A 78 2.46 -19.51 -14.71
CA ASP A 78 2.60 -18.12 -14.27
C ASP A 78 2.57 -18.03 -12.74
N ALA A 79 3.55 -17.31 -12.18
CA ALA A 79 3.58 -17.05 -10.74
C ALA A 79 2.39 -16.15 -10.36
N VAL A 80 1.40 -16.73 -9.68
CA VAL A 80 0.29 -15.98 -9.08
C VAL A 80 0.84 -14.94 -8.11
N ARG A 81 0.33 -13.72 -8.22
CA ARG A 81 0.71 -12.57 -7.38
C ARG A 81 -0.46 -12.17 -6.52
N CYS A 82 -0.14 -11.66 -5.34
CA CYS A 82 -1.13 -11.14 -4.42
C CYS A 82 -1.72 -9.82 -4.98
N ASP A 83 -3.03 -9.74 -5.13
CA ASP A 83 -3.70 -8.52 -5.66
C ASP A 83 -3.48 -7.28 -4.78
N ALA A 84 -3.19 -7.47 -3.50
CA ALA A 84 -2.96 -6.37 -2.58
C ALA A 84 -1.55 -5.78 -2.66
N CYS A 85 -0.51 -6.62 -2.58
CA CYS A 85 0.89 -6.16 -2.47
C CYS A 85 1.76 -6.48 -3.69
N TYR A 86 1.22 -7.21 -4.67
CA TYR A 86 1.86 -7.63 -5.91
C TYR A 86 3.09 -8.56 -5.77
N ASP A 87 3.41 -8.99 -4.56
CA ASP A 87 4.42 -10.03 -4.32
C ASP A 87 3.87 -11.44 -4.64
N ALA A 88 4.78 -12.36 -4.95
CA ALA A 88 4.43 -13.72 -5.35
C ALA A 88 3.73 -14.50 -4.23
N VAL A 89 2.71 -15.27 -4.59
CA VAL A 89 2.03 -16.19 -3.69
C VAL A 89 2.76 -17.54 -3.74
N ARG A 90 3.44 -17.90 -2.64
CA ARG A 90 4.35 -19.06 -2.57
C ARG A 90 3.90 -20.17 -1.61
N GLY A 91 2.75 -20.02 -0.98
CA GLY A 91 2.26 -20.95 0.03
C GLY A 91 0.83 -20.61 0.41
N PHE A 92 0.56 -20.52 1.72
CA PHE A 92 -0.76 -20.20 2.24
C PHE A 92 -1.28 -18.90 1.63
N HIS A 93 -2.51 -18.92 1.14
CA HIS A 93 -3.19 -17.76 0.56
C HIS A 93 -4.70 -17.92 0.62
N TYR A 94 -5.41 -16.80 0.62
CA TYR A 94 -6.86 -16.78 0.39
C TYR A 94 -7.14 -16.59 -1.09
N HIS A 95 -8.09 -17.35 -1.62
CA HIS A 95 -8.53 -17.26 -3.00
C HIS A 95 -10.05 -17.05 -3.05
N SER A 96 -10.52 -16.11 -3.87
CA SER A 96 -11.94 -15.99 -4.21
C SER A 96 -12.22 -16.62 -5.58
N SER A 97 -13.05 -17.65 -5.62
CA SER A 97 -13.54 -18.23 -6.89
C SER A 97 -14.49 -17.29 -7.62
N THR A 98 -15.13 -16.35 -6.93
CA THR A 98 -16.06 -15.37 -7.51
C THR A 98 -15.34 -14.28 -8.29
N SER A 99 -14.30 -13.68 -7.69
CA SER A 99 -13.60 -12.51 -8.26
C SER A 99 -12.19 -12.82 -8.76
N GLY A 100 -11.69 -14.04 -8.57
CA GLY A 100 -10.34 -14.45 -8.98
C GLY A 100 -9.22 -13.80 -8.17
N VAL A 101 -9.55 -13.17 -7.04
CA VAL A 101 -8.58 -12.46 -6.17
C VAL A 101 -7.79 -13.46 -5.32
N ASP A 102 -6.48 -13.29 -5.30
CA ASP A 102 -5.53 -14.04 -4.48
C ASP A 102 -4.81 -13.11 -3.50
N LEU A 103 -4.87 -13.42 -2.19
CA LEU A 103 -4.24 -12.62 -1.14
C LEU A 103 -3.37 -13.47 -0.22
N HIS A 104 -2.19 -12.96 0.14
CA HIS A 104 -1.48 -13.48 1.29
C HIS A 104 -2.33 -13.35 2.57
N PRO A 105 -2.23 -14.27 3.55
CA PRO A 105 -2.98 -14.17 4.80
C PRO A 105 -2.74 -12.84 5.54
N GLY A 106 -1.50 -12.32 5.49
CA GLY A 106 -1.17 -11.01 6.05
C GLY A 106 -1.90 -9.87 5.31
N CYS A 107 -1.91 -9.88 3.98
CA CYS A 107 -2.62 -8.88 3.18
C CYS A 107 -4.13 -8.93 3.38
N ALA A 108 -4.69 -10.13 3.49
CA ALA A 108 -6.12 -10.33 3.73
C ALA A 108 -6.56 -9.90 5.14
N LYS A 109 -5.64 -9.88 6.11
CA LYS A 109 -5.90 -9.43 7.49
C LYS A 109 -5.70 -7.93 7.66
N MET A 110 -5.13 -7.23 6.68
CA MET A 110 -4.93 -5.79 6.74
C MET A 110 -6.28 -5.07 6.93
N PRO A 111 -6.40 -4.17 7.90
CA PRO A 111 -7.67 -3.52 8.19
C PRO A 111 -8.03 -2.50 7.11
N ARG A 112 -9.33 -2.27 6.93
CA ARG A 112 -9.86 -1.33 5.94
C ARG A 112 -9.37 0.10 6.16
N SER A 113 -9.06 0.47 7.40
CA SER A 113 -8.45 1.73 7.78
C SER A 113 -7.30 1.48 8.76
N ILE A 114 -6.20 2.21 8.58
CA ILE A 114 -5.02 2.20 9.46
C ILE A 114 -4.68 3.62 9.88
N THR A 115 -4.11 3.75 11.08
CA THR A 115 -3.48 5.00 11.51
C THR A 115 -1.99 4.72 11.67
N LEU A 116 -1.18 5.36 10.83
CA LEU A 116 0.27 5.32 11.00
C LEU A 116 0.69 6.33 12.09
N ARG A 117 1.85 6.10 12.71
CA ARG A 117 2.42 6.99 13.70
C ARG A 117 2.59 8.39 13.11
N GLY A 118 2.14 9.41 13.85
CA GLY A 118 1.91 10.75 13.32
C GLY A 118 0.44 11.06 12.99
N GLY A 119 -0.48 10.14 13.28
CA GLY A 119 -1.92 10.39 13.35
C GLY A 119 -2.62 10.51 11.99
N THR A 120 -1.94 10.15 10.90
CA THR A 120 -2.56 10.16 9.57
C THR A 120 -3.34 8.86 9.35
N ILE A 121 -4.63 9.00 9.06
CA ILE A 121 -5.52 7.89 8.74
C ILE A 121 -5.41 7.56 7.25
N PHE A 122 -5.33 6.27 6.94
CA PHE A 122 -5.34 5.77 5.59
C PHE A 122 -6.41 4.70 5.38
N ASP A 123 -7.09 4.83 4.25
CA ASP A 123 -8.14 3.94 3.78
C ASP A 123 -7.60 2.97 2.72
N LEU A 124 -7.75 1.66 2.93
CA LEU A 124 -7.45 0.64 1.93
C LEU A 124 -8.47 0.70 0.79
N ARG A 125 -8.00 0.73 -0.45
CA ARG A 125 -8.85 0.81 -1.63
C ARG A 125 -8.31 -0.08 -2.74
N THR A 126 -9.24 -0.64 -3.51
CA THR A 126 -8.96 -1.24 -4.81
C THR A 126 -8.73 -0.10 -5.79
N GLU A 127 -7.59 -0.10 -6.45
CA GLU A 127 -7.23 0.74 -7.60
C GLU A 127 -7.68 2.23 -7.68
N VAL A 128 -6.71 3.15 -7.72
CA VAL A 128 -6.81 4.39 -8.51
C VAL A 128 -5.44 4.74 -9.07
N SER A 129 -5.43 5.33 -10.26
CA SER A 129 -4.26 5.73 -11.03
C SER A 129 -3.41 6.81 -10.34
N HIS A 130 -2.65 6.45 -9.31
CA HIS A 130 -1.74 7.36 -8.62
C HIS A 130 -0.38 6.71 -8.38
N ARG A 131 0.68 7.53 -8.44
CA ARG A 131 2.03 7.11 -8.03
C ARG A 131 2.06 6.93 -6.52
N CYS A 132 2.74 5.88 -6.06
CA CYS A 132 2.99 5.71 -4.64
C CYS A 132 3.84 6.87 -4.10
N THR A 133 3.41 7.54 -3.04
CA THR A 133 4.14 8.65 -2.41
C THR A 133 5.48 8.19 -1.79
N SER A 134 5.56 6.92 -1.39
CA SER A 134 6.77 6.32 -0.81
C SER A 134 7.78 5.89 -1.87
N CYS A 135 7.45 4.92 -2.73
CA CYS A 135 8.42 4.38 -3.70
C CYS A 135 8.44 5.13 -5.04
N LYS A 136 7.50 6.06 -5.28
CA LYS A 136 7.31 6.82 -6.54
C LYS A 136 6.99 5.97 -7.78
N ALA A 137 6.95 4.65 -7.64
CA ALA A 137 6.54 3.74 -8.68
C ALA A 137 5.05 3.94 -9.00
N MET A 138 4.74 3.78 -10.28
CA MET A 138 3.40 3.51 -10.77
C MET A 138 3.47 2.10 -11.32
N GLU A 139 2.59 1.23 -10.86
CA GLU A 139 2.47 -0.09 -11.46
C GLU A 139 1.58 0.06 -12.69
N GLY A 140 2.15 -0.19 -13.88
CA GLY A 140 1.57 0.17 -15.16
C GLY A 140 0.30 -0.63 -15.49
N PHE A 141 0.48 -1.81 -16.10
CA PHE A 141 -0.63 -2.71 -16.46
C PHE A 141 -1.26 -3.42 -15.25
N TYR A 142 -0.54 -3.44 -14.12
CA TYR A 142 -0.97 -4.09 -12.88
C TYR A 142 -1.36 -3.05 -11.85
N ARG A 143 -2.45 -3.28 -11.13
CA ARG A 143 -3.08 -2.28 -10.25
C ARG A 143 -3.21 -2.87 -8.82
N PRO A 144 -2.11 -2.93 -8.05
CA PRO A 144 -2.18 -3.39 -6.67
C PRO A 144 -3.08 -2.49 -5.84
N TRP A 145 -3.54 -3.01 -4.71
CA TRP A 145 -4.27 -2.20 -3.75
C TRP A 145 -3.36 -1.15 -3.11
N PHE A 146 -4.00 -0.09 -2.62
CA PHE A 146 -3.30 1.04 -2.02
C PHE A 146 -4.09 1.58 -0.83
N TYR A 147 -3.34 2.21 0.06
CA TYR A 147 -3.85 3.02 1.15
C TYR A 147 -3.85 4.49 0.73
N ARG A 148 -5.00 5.14 0.89
CA ARG A 148 -5.19 6.56 0.60
C ARG A 148 -5.31 7.33 1.90
N SER A 149 -4.52 8.40 2.08
CA SER A 149 -4.72 9.26 3.24
C SER A 149 -6.08 9.96 3.19
N GLU A 150 -6.74 10.10 4.33
CA GLU A 150 -7.93 10.92 4.48
C GLU A 150 -7.58 12.41 4.63
N ASN A 151 -6.39 12.70 5.16
CA ASN A 151 -5.96 14.05 5.45
C ASN A 151 -5.85 14.89 4.18
N ASN A 152 -6.45 16.10 4.25
CA ASN A 152 -6.47 17.23 3.32
C ASN A 152 -6.56 16.85 1.81
N PRO A 153 -7.67 17.13 1.10
CA PRO A 153 -7.86 16.71 -0.29
C PRO A 153 -6.75 17.13 -1.23
N ASP A 154 -6.07 18.24 -0.95
CA ASP A 154 -4.93 18.71 -1.72
C ASP A 154 -3.69 17.84 -1.51
N GLN A 155 -3.40 17.38 -0.29
CA GLN A 155 -2.16 16.67 0.06
C GLN A 155 -2.35 15.16 0.22
N ARG A 156 -3.19 14.56 -0.64
CA ARG A 156 -3.46 13.13 -0.57
C ARG A 156 -2.21 12.30 -0.85
N MET A 157 -1.94 11.37 0.05
CA MET A 157 -0.92 10.35 -0.10
C MET A 157 -1.56 9.05 -0.58
N TYR A 158 -0.85 8.36 -1.44
CA TYR A 158 -1.22 7.05 -1.97
C TYR A 158 -0.05 6.12 -1.70
N LEU A 159 -0.26 5.04 -0.94
CA LEU A 159 0.80 4.12 -0.53
C LEU A 159 0.42 2.70 -0.93
N HIS A 160 1.30 1.97 -1.63
CA HIS A 160 1.06 0.54 -1.89
C HIS A 160 0.98 -0.23 -0.56
N VAL A 161 0.20 -1.32 -0.52
CA VAL A 161 0.14 -2.19 0.66
C VAL A 161 1.54 -2.68 1.08
N LYS A 162 2.40 -2.98 0.11
CA LYS A 162 3.80 -3.35 0.37
C LYS A 162 4.58 -2.23 1.08
N CYS A 163 4.44 -0.98 0.63
CA CYS A 163 5.10 0.15 1.28
C CYS A 163 4.58 0.40 2.69
N ILE A 164 3.29 0.16 2.95
CA ILE A 164 2.73 0.23 4.31
C ILE A 164 3.39 -0.82 5.21
N LYS A 165 3.51 -2.08 4.77
CA LYS A 165 4.21 -3.13 5.51
C LYS A 165 5.64 -2.70 5.86
N GLU A 166 6.39 -2.19 4.88
CA GLU A 166 7.77 -1.70 5.09
C GLU A 166 7.85 -0.56 6.12
N ILE A 167 6.90 0.38 6.09
CA ILE A 167 6.84 1.50 7.04
C ILE A 167 6.56 1.00 8.46
N GLN A 168 5.62 0.07 8.63
CA GLN A 168 5.28 -0.52 9.93
C GLN A 168 6.42 -1.38 10.48
N ASP A 169 7.20 -2.02 9.59
CA ASP A 169 8.34 -2.87 9.96
C ASP A 169 9.63 -2.10 10.27
N ALA A 170 9.66 -0.77 10.05
CA ALA A 170 10.83 0.07 10.23
C ALA A 170 11.13 0.42 11.70
N GLY A 171 10.15 0.21 12.60
CA GLY A 171 10.23 0.60 14.01
C GLY A 171 9.71 2.02 14.27
N ASP A 172 9.40 2.32 15.53
CA ASP A 172 8.58 3.48 15.91
C ASP A 172 9.17 4.84 15.46
N ASP A 173 10.44 5.11 15.75
CA ASP A 173 11.10 6.38 15.41
C ASP A 173 11.26 6.55 13.89
N ASP A 174 11.55 5.45 13.21
CA ASP A 174 11.74 5.40 11.77
C ASP A 174 10.42 5.58 11.03
N GLU A 175 9.33 4.97 11.53
CA GLU A 175 7.97 5.17 11.02
C GLU A 175 7.58 6.65 11.07
N VAL A 176 7.78 7.33 12.21
CA VAL A 176 7.49 8.76 12.36
C VAL A 176 8.31 9.59 11.36
N ARG A 177 9.62 9.31 11.25
CA ARG A 177 10.50 10.01 10.30
C ARG A 177 10.08 9.78 8.84
N MET A 178 9.67 8.56 8.49
CA MET A 178 9.16 8.25 7.15
C MET A 178 7.87 9.02 6.88
N MET A 179 6.95 9.07 7.84
CA MET A 179 5.67 9.79 7.71
C MET A 179 5.86 11.29 7.46
N VAL A 180 6.78 11.95 8.18
CA VAL A 180 7.13 13.36 7.91
C VAL A 180 7.60 13.55 6.46
N ARG A 181 8.49 12.67 5.97
CA ARG A 181 8.99 12.74 4.58
C ARG A 181 7.89 12.52 3.55
N LEU A 182 6.90 11.67 3.83
CA LEU A 182 5.77 11.42 2.94
C LEU A 182 4.85 12.65 2.86
N GLN A 183 4.58 13.30 3.98
CA GLN A 183 3.81 14.54 4.03
C GLN A 183 4.49 15.66 3.25
N GLU A 184 5.80 15.84 3.39
CA GLU A 184 6.58 16.81 2.62
C GLU A 184 6.53 16.54 1.11
N ARG A 185 6.57 15.26 0.71
CA ARG A 185 6.44 14.86 -0.71
C ARG A 185 5.04 15.18 -1.24
N ALA A 186 4.00 14.87 -0.49
CA ALA A 186 2.63 15.22 -0.86
C ALA A 186 2.47 16.74 -1.03
N GLY A 187 2.99 17.53 -0.09
CA GLY A 187 2.99 19.00 -0.17
C GLY A 187 3.74 19.55 -1.39
N ARG A 188 4.85 18.92 -1.80
CA ARG A 188 5.57 19.31 -3.03
C ARG A 188 4.77 19.04 -4.30
N ASN A 189 4.05 17.92 -4.37
CA ASN A 189 3.23 17.61 -5.54
C ASN A 189 2.13 18.66 -5.74
N VAL A 190 1.46 19.09 -4.66
CA VAL A 190 0.46 20.18 -4.71
C VAL A 190 1.05 21.49 -5.24
N ARG A 191 2.24 21.85 -4.74
CA ARG A 191 2.91 23.08 -5.19
C ARG A 191 3.26 22.99 -6.67
N LEU A 192 3.72 21.83 -7.15
CA LEU A 192 4.02 21.59 -8.56
C LEU A 192 2.75 21.66 -9.43
N GLU A 193 1.68 20.98 -9.04
CA GLU A 193 0.39 21.00 -9.76
C GLU A 193 -0.17 22.42 -9.85
N ARG A 194 -0.13 23.19 -8.75
CA ARG A 194 -0.55 24.59 -8.75
C ARG A 194 0.30 25.44 -9.69
N ARG A 195 1.63 25.26 -9.72
CA ARG A 195 2.52 25.96 -10.64
C ARG A 195 2.20 25.63 -12.10
N VAL A 196 2.05 24.34 -12.42
CA VAL A 196 1.72 23.87 -13.79
C VAL A 196 0.37 24.41 -14.25
N CYS A 197 -0.69 24.31 -13.43
CA CYS A 197 -2.00 24.87 -13.74
C CYS A 197 -1.93 26.39 -13.97
N LYS A 198 -1.20 27.12 -13.12
CA LYS A 198 -0.99 28.57 -13.30
C LYS A 198 -0.33 28.86 -14.65
N THR A 199 0.71 28.11 -15.00
CA THR A 199 1.42 28.26 -16.29
C THR A 199 0.51 27.95 -17.48
N LEU A 200 -0.27 26.85 -17.43
CA LEU A 200 -1.20 26.48 -18.50
C LEU A 200 -2.29 27.53 -18.71
N VAL A 201 -2.87 28.07 -17.62
CA VAL A 201 -3.87 29.15 -17.70
C VAL A 201 -3.28 30.41 -18.35
N ILE A 202 -2.04 30.77 -18.04
CA ILE A 202 -1.35 31.90 -18.66
C ILE A 202 -1.16 31.64 -20.17
N MET A 203 -0.69 30.45 -20.55
CA MET A 203 -0.50 30.07 -21.95
C MET A 203 -1.81 30.13 -22.75
N VAL A 204 -2.90 29.57 -22.20
CA VAL A 204 -4.22 29.61 -22.84
C VAL A 204 -4.72 31.04 -23.02
N ARG A 205 -4.51 31.92 -22.03
CA ARG A 205 -4.86 33.35 -22.14
C ARG A 205 -4.09 34.06 -23.25
N ILE A 206 -2.79 33.78 -23.40
CA ILE A 206 -1.97 34.35 -24.47
C ILE A 206 -2.49 33.89 -25.85
N VAL A 207 -2.73 32.58 -26.02
CA VAL A 207 -3.26 32.02 -27.28
C VAL A 207 -4.62 32.62 -27.62
N PHE A 208 -5.54 32.73 -26.66
CA PHE A 208 -6.86 33.32 -26.88
C PHE A 208 -6.79 34.79 -27.32
N ARG A 209 -5.90 35.60 -26.72
CA ARG A 209 -5.70 37.01 -27.13
C ARG A 209 -5.06 37.15 -28.51
N LEU A 210 -4.12 36.26 -28.86
CA LEU A 210 -3.54 36.20 -30.21
C LEU A 210 -4.60 35.88 -31.28
N LEU A 211 -5.55 34.98 -30.98
CA LEU A 211 -6.63 34.62 -31.90
C LEU A 211 -7.64 35.77 -32.12
N ILE A 212 -7.83 36.63 -31.12
CA ILE A 212 -8.78 37.76 -31.18
C ILE A 212 -8.14 39.02 -31.78
N GLY A 213 -6.81 39.04 -31.97
CA GLY A 213 -6.12 40.12 -32.66
C GLY A 213 -5.85 41.37 -31.83
N ASP A 214 -5.78 41.26 -30.50
CA ASP A 214 -5.35 42.35 -29.60
C ASP A 214 -3.95 42.05 -29.01
N PRO A 215 -2.87 42.61 -29.59
CA PRO A 215 -1.48 42.29 -29.22
C PRO A 215 -0.97 43.09 -28.00
N THR A 216 -1.78 43.97 -27.41
CA THR A 216 -1.30 45.05 -26.52
C THR A 216 -0.73 44.63 -25.14
N PRO A 217 -1.05 43.47 -24.52
CA PRO A 217 -0.50 43.11 -23.18
C PRO A 217 0.63 42.06 -23.18
N ILE A 218 1.11 41.61 -24.35
CA ILE A 218 2.00 40.43 -24.47
C ILE A 218 3.36 40.61 -23.77
N LEU A 219 3.85 41.85 -23.67
CA LEU A 219 5.18 42.14 -23.11
C LEU A 219 5.20 42.31 -21.57
N THR A 220 4.11 42.73 -20.95
CA THR A 220 4.05 42.98 -19.49
C THR A 220 3.59 41.77 -18.68
N GLU A 221 2.62 40.99 -19.18
CA GLU A 221 2.17 39.78 -18.48
C GLU A 221 3.13 38.58 -18.67
N GLY A 222 3.75 38.45 -19.85
CA GLY A 222 4.70 37.37 -20.13
C GLY A 222 5.97 37.46 -19.26
N VAL A 223 6.52 38.66 -19.11
CA VAL A 223 7.70 38.91 -18.26
C VAL A 223 7.38 38.70 -16.78
N ASN A 224 6.23 39.17 -16.30
CA ASN A 224 5.82 38.96 -14.91
C ASN A 224 5.53 37.47 -14.59
N ALA A 225 5.03 36.69 -15.57
CA ALA A 225 4.86 35.26 -15.43
C ALA A 225 6.21 34.52 -15.32
N ILE A 226 7.18 34.87 -16.16
CA ILE A 226 8.54 34.30 -16.14
C ILE A 226 9.26 34.66 -14.84
N VAL A 227 9.18 35.93 -14.40
CA VAL A 227 9.77 36.40 -13.14
C VAL A 227 9.11 35.72 -11.93
N SER A 228 7.77 35.56 -11.93
CA SER A 228 7.06 34.82 -10.88
C SER A 228 7.42 33.33 -10.81
N MET A 229 7.89 32.72 -11.91
CA MET A 229 8.36 31.33 -11.95
C MET A 229 9.85 31.20 -11.57
N ALA A 230 10.65 32.25 -11.78
CA ALA A 230 12.07 32.28 -11.43
C ALA A 230 12.36 32.62 -9.96
N MET A 231 11.41 33.22 -9.24
CA MET A 231 11.57 33.69 -7.85
C MET A 231 10.94 32.78 -6.77
N GLN A 232 10.50 31.55 -7.08
CA GLN A 232 9.89 30.61 -6.11
C GLN A 232 10.40 29.18 -6.25
#